data_AF-A0A1N6KAZ0-F1
#
_entry.id   AF-A0A1N6KAZ0-F1
#
_cell.length_a   1.000
_cell.length_b   1.000
_cell.length_c   1.000
_cell.angle_alpha   90.00
_cell.angle_beta   90.00
_cell.angle_gamma   90.00
#
_symmetry.space_group_name_H-M   'P 1'
#
loop_
_entity.id
_entity.type
_entity.pdbx_description
1 polymer ?
#
loop_
_entity_poly.entity_id
_entity_poly.type
_entity_poly.pdbx_seq_one_letter_code
_entity_poly.pdbx_strand_id
1 'polypeptide(L)' 'MKPLSILLPGNPPRIEEVQIYFNQKGMSSAEAECFFFFYEMKYWTSRKGGPLRNWKSTAYQWIASLLKKEPWRFNKDIH' A
#
# COMPACT_ATOMS: atom_id res chain seq x y z
N MET A 1 17.65 0.17 9.22
CA MET A 1 16.62 -0.22 10.22
C MET A 1 15.93 -1.48 9.71
N LYS A 2 15.66 -2.47 10.56
CA LYS A 2 14.87 -3.65 10.17
C LYS A 2 13.38 -3.28 10.23
N PRO A 3 12.56 -3.60 9.22
CA PRO A 3 11.16 -3.23 9.23
C PRO A 3 10.41 -3.96 10.36
N LEU A 4 9.42 -3.28 10.96
CA LEU A 4 8.64 -3.78 12.10
C LEU A 4 7.79 -5.02 11.75
N SER A 5 7.70 -5.32 10.46
CA SER A 5 6.99 -6.46 9.87
C SER A 5 7.49 -7.85 10.29
N ILE A 6 8.74 -7.99 10.74
CA ILE A 6 9.34 -9.30 11.06
C ILE A 6 8.72 -9.93 12.33
N LEU A 7 8.02 -9.14 13.15
CA LEU A 7 7.47 -9.58 14.44
C LEU A 7 5.95 -9.78 14.43
N LEU A 8 5.29 -9.65 13.27
CA LEU A 8 3.83 -9.64 13.18
C LEU A 8 3.23 -10.98 12.72
N PRO A 9 2.07 -11.39 13.28
CA PRO A 9 1.45 -12.68 12.97
C PRO A 9 0.79 -12.75 11.58
N GLY A 10 0.72 -11.64 10.84
CA GLY A 10 0.35 -11.63 9.43
C GLY A 10 1.60 -11.54 8.58
N ASN A 11 1.68 -12.24 7.45
CA ASN A 11 2.77 -12.11 6.48
C ASN A 11 2.56 -10.81 5.69
N PRO A 12 3.13 -9.66 6.11
CA PRO A 12 2.89 -8.40 5.41
C PRO A 12 3.74 -8.37 4.13
N PRO A 13 3.34 -7.59 3.12
CA PRO A 13 4.16 -7.47 1.92
C PRO A 13 5.49 -6.78 2.25
N ARG A 14 6.48 -7.02 1.40
CA ARG A 14 7.67 -6.17 1.34
C ARG A 14 7.35 -4.87 0.60
N ILE A 15 8.14 -3.83 0.85
CA ILE A 15 7.96 -2.53 0.18
C ILE A 15 8.05 -2.67 -1.34
N GLU A 16 8.93 -3.53 -1.85
CA GLU A 16 9.10 -3.75 -3.28
C GLU A 16 7.83 -4.35 -3.91
N GLU A 17 7.13 -5.24 -3.22
CA GLU A 17 5.86 -5.82 -3.69
C GLU A 17 4.77 -4.75 -3.79
N VAL A 18 4.74 -3.82 -2.84
CA VAL A 18 3.80 -2.69 -2.86
C VAL A 18 4.13 -1.73 -4.00
N GLN A 19 5.41 -1.37 -4.17
CA GLN A 19 5.86 -0.51 -5.28
C GLN A 19 5.51 -1.09 -6.64
N ILE A 20 5.79 -2.39 -6.86
CA ILE A 20 5.42 -3.09 -8.11
C ILE A 20 3.91 -3.01 -8.34
N TYR A 21 3.10 -3.28 -7.31
CA TYR A 21 1.65 -3.23 -7.44
C TYR A 21 1.13 -1.82 -7.78
N PHE A 22 1.65 -0.78 -7.13
CA PHE A 22 1.25 0.60 -7.39
C PHE A 22 1.68 1.05 -8.79
N ASN A 23 2.89 0.69 -9.23
CA ASN A 23 3.37 0.96 -10.58
C ASN A 23 2.47 0.31 -11.65
N GLN A 24 2.07 -0.95 -11.46
CA GLN A 24 1.09 -1.64 -12.32
C GLN A 24 -0.29 -0.97 -12.36
N LYS A 25 -0.62 -0.12 -11.38
CA LYS A 25 -1.86 0.67 -11.33
C LYS A 25 -1.68 2.12 -11.78
N GLY A 26 -0.52 2.46 -12.35
CA GLY A 26 -0.20 3.81 -12.81
C GLY A 26 0.03 4.79 -11.67
N MET A 27 0.47 4.30 -10.51
CA MET A 27 0.78 5.14 -9.34
C MET A 27 2.29 5.20 -9.11
N SER A 28 2.77 6.29 -8.52
CA SER A 28 4.19 6.50 -8.24
C SER A 28 4.70 5.65 -7.07
N SER A 29 6.01 5.40 -7.03
CA SER A 29 6.66 4.72 -5.90
C SER A 29 6.50 5.49 -4.59
N ALA A 30 6.47 6.83 -4.63
CA ALA A 30 6.23 7.66 -3.46
C ALA A 30 4.85 7.40 -2.83
N GLU A 31 3.81 7.22 -3.65
CA GLU A 31 2.48 6.87 -3.14
C GLU A 31 2.44 5.44 -2.56
N ALA A 32 3.18 4.52 -3.17
CA ALA A 32 3.36 3.16 -2.66
C ALA A 32 4.00 3.16 -1.27
N GLU A 33 5.02 4.00 -1.06
CA GLU A 33 5.69 4.21 0.22
C GLU A 33 4.74 4.82 1.25
N CYS A 34 3.94 5.84 0.87
CA CYS A 34 2.92 6.40 1.76
C CYS A 34 1.93 5.33 2.26
N PHE A 35 1.43 4.48 1.36
CA PHE A 35 0.57 3.36 1.71
C PHE A 35 1.29 2.36 2.65
N PHE A 36 2.50 1.96 2.29
CA PHE A 36 3.28 0.97 3.04
C PHE A 36 3.55 1.44 4.47
N PHE A 37 4.10 2.64 4.65
CA PHE A 37 4.43 3.16 5.97
C PHE A 37 3.20 3.41 6.83
N PHE A 38 2.08 3.84 6.24
CA PHE A 38 0.82 3.99 6.96
C PHE A 38 0.34 2.66 7.58
N TYR A 39 0.44 1.56 6.84
CA TYR A 39 0.05 0.24 7.35
C TYR A 39 1.14 -0.41 8.21
N GLU A 40 2.42 -0.10 7.98
CA GLU A 40 3.51 -0.53 8.86
C GLU A 40 3.36 0.06 10.28
N MET A 41 3.06 1.36 10.40
CA MET A 41 2.77 2.01 11.69
C MET A 41 1.52 1.44 12.40
N LYS A 42 0.62 0.82 11.64
CA LYS A 42 -0.59 0.15 12.15
C LYS A 42 -0.38 -1.34 12.34
N TYR A 43 0.86 -1.82 12.29
CA TYR A 43 1.19 -3.23 12.42
C TYR A 43 0.42 -4.12 11.44
N TRP A 44 0.18 -3.60 10.23
CA TRP A 44 -0.59 -4.28 9.19
C TRP A 44 -1.92 -4.85 9.71
N THR A 45 -2.61 -4.11 10.58
CA THR A 45 -3.91 -4.51 11.12
C THR A 45 -5.05 -3.82 10.37
N SER A 46 -6.15 -4.55 10.23
CA SER A 46 -7.42 -4.02 9.75
C SER A 46 -8.09 -3.15 10.82
N ARG A 47 -9.11 -2.38 10.43
CA ARG A 47 -9.91 -1.56 11.37
C ARG A 47 -10.53 -2.37 12.52
N LYS A 48 -10.77 -3.66 12.31
CA LYS A 48 -11.33 -4.57 13.33
C LYS A 48 -10.26 -5.19 14.25
N GLY A 49 -9.00 -4.77 14.13
CA GLY A 49 -7.88 -5.25 14.95
C GLY A 49 -7.23 -6.56 14.47
N GLY A 50 -7.83 -7.26 13.50
CA GLY A 50 -7.24 -8.48 12.92
C GLY A 50 -6.18 -8.20 11.83
N PRO A 51 -5.29 -9.16 11.50
CA PRO A 51 -4.28 -9.00 10.46
C PRO A 51 -4.87 -8.62 9.09
N LEU A 52 -4.21 -7.72 8.38
CA LEU A 52 -4.58 -7.29 7.03
C LEU A 52 -4.14 -8.33 5.99
N ARG A 53 -4.96 -9.38 5.80
CA ARG A 53 -4.63 -10.49 4.88
C ARG A 53 -4.62 -10.06 3.40
N ASN A 54 -5.53 -9.17 3.00
CA ASN A 54 -5.71 -8.75 1.61
C ASN A 54 -5.23 -7.32 1.38
N TRP A 55 -3.92 -7.10 1.51
CA TRP A 55 -3.32 -5.77 1.35
C TRP A 55 -3.56 -5.19 -0.06
N LYS A 56 -3.58 -6.02 -1.12
CA LYS A 56 -3.85 -5.57 -2.49
C LYS A 56 -5.26 -4.97 -2.66
N SER A 57 -6.28 -5.58 -2.04
CA SER A 57 -7.64 -5.04 -2.02
C SER A 57 -7.70 -3.69 -1.31
N THR A 58 -6.94 -3.58 -0.22
CA THR A 58 -6.84 -2.33 0.57
C THR A 58 -6.09 -1.24 -0.21
N ALA A 59 -5.01 -1.61 -0.91
CA ALA A 59 -4.28 -0.73 -1.82
C ALA A 59 -5.15 -0.28 -2.99
N TYR A 60 -5.97 -1.16 -3.56
CA TYR A 60 -6.91 -0.80 -4.62
C TYR A 60 -7.92 0.27 -4.13
N GLN A 61 -8.48 0.09 -2.94
CA GLN A 61 -9.39 1.07 -2.33
C GLN A 61 -8.68 2.40 -2.04
N TRP A 62 -7.44 2.35 -1.57
CA TRP A 62 -6.58 3.52 -1.35
C TRP A 62 -6.41 4.32 -2.64
N ILE A 63 -5.98 3.64 -3.72
CA ILE A 63 -5.78 4.25 -5.04
C ILE A 63 -7.08 4.82 -5.58
N ALA A 64 -8.19 4.07 -5.52
CA ALA A 64 -9.49 4.53 -5.99
C ALA A 64 -9.96 5.79 -5.23
N SER A 65 -9.76 5.84 -3.90
CA SER A 65 -10.09 7.02 -3.10
C SER A 65 -9.21 8.23 -3.44
N LEU A 66 -7.93 8.01 -3.75
CA LEU A 66 -7.00 9.06 -4.15
C LEU A 66 -7.36 9.63 -5.51
N LEU A 67 -7.52 8.78 -6.52
CA LEU A 67 -7.84 9.22 -7.88
C LEU A 67 -9.22 9.88 -7.97
N LYS A 68 -10.17 9.51 -7.10
CA LYS A 68 -11.46 10.22 -6.99
C LYS A 68 -11.28 11.68 -6.53
N LYS A 69 -10.29 11.96 -5.67
CA LYS A 69 -10.01 13.30 -5.13
C LYS A 69 -9.04 14.08 -6.01
N GLU A 70 -8.02 13.41 -6.51
CA GLU A 70 -6.88 13.98 -7.23
C GLU A 70 -6.56 13.11 -8.47
N PRO A 71 -7.33 13.24 -9.56
CA PRO A 71 -7.16 12.40 -10.75
C PRO A 71 -5.77 12.52 -11.40
N TRP A 72 -5.10 13.67 -11.24
CA TRP A 72 -3.77 13.94 -11.80
C TRP A 72 -2.63 13.16 -11.14
N ARG A 73 -2.88 12.43 -10.03
CA ARG A 73 -1.88 11.51 -9.46
C ARG A 73 -1.66 10.26 -10.31
N PHE A 74 -2.57 9.95 -11.22
CA PHE A 74 -2.37 8.89 -12.19
C PHE A 74 -1.22 9.26 -13.13
N ASN A 75 -0.19 8.42 -13.16
CA ASN A 75 0.96 8.59 -14.02
C ASN A 75 0.70 7.94 -15.38
N LYS A 76 0.53 8.79 -16.40
CA LYS A 76 0.31 8.41 -17.80
C LYS A 76 1.59 8.00 -18.53
N ASP A 77 2.76 8.22 -17.95
CA ASP A 77 4.05 7.85 -18.56
C ASP A 77 4.42 6.39 -18.26
N ILE A 78 3.69 5.74 -17.36
CA ILE A 78 3.90 4.34 -16.93
C ILE A 78 2.97 3.37 -17.69
N HIS A 79 1.93 3.86 -18.40
CA HIS A 79 0.96 3.08 -19.20
C HIS A 79 0.54 3.82 -20.47
#